data_AF-A0A947UM22-F1
#
_entry.id   AF-A0A947UM22-F1
#
_cell.length_a   1.000
_cell.length_b   1.000
_cell.length_c   1.000
_cell.angle_alpha   90.00
_cell.angle_beta   90.00
_cell.angle_gamma   90.00
#
_symmetry.space_group_name_H-M   'P 1'
#
loop_
_entity.id
_entity.type
_entity.pdbx_description
1 polymer ?
#
loop_
_entity_poly.entity_id
_entity_poly.type
_entity_poly.pdbx_seq_one_letter_code
_entity_poly.pdbx_strand_id
1 'polypeptide(L)'
;MKAAWALILVLAAGQGFAAELDRTPLEAATVDGEKVRLFPNGRWEYVDAALAAEAQKRAAEYPENKTRPAEAQGGVFGFGRVVMPGDKDYNRGSLNPKMR
;
A
#
# COMPACT_ATOMS: atom_id res chain seq x y z
N MET A 1 47.26 -14.36 -14.98
CA MET A 1 46.35 -15.27 -14.26
C MET A 1 45.29 -14.53 -13.45
N LYS A 2 45.62 -13.70 -12.46
CA LYS A 2 44.63 -13.00 -11.59
C LYS A 2 43.55 -12.22 -12.36
N ALA A 3 43.91 -11.54 -13.46
CA ALA A 3 42.97 -10.83 -14.32
C ALA A 3 41.94 -11.75 -15.01
N ALA A 4 42.35 -12.97 -15.39
CA ALA A 4 41.45 -13.95 -15.99
C ALA A 4 40.43 -14.48 -14.96
N TRP A 5 40.89 -14.71 -13.72
CA TRP A 5 40.00 -15.10 -12.62
C TRP A 5 39.00 -13.99 -12.24
N ALA A 6 39.43 -12.72 -12.27
CA ALA A 6 38.55 -11.58 -12.05
C ALA A 6 37.49 -11.46 -13.15
N LEU A 7 37.87 -11.69 -14.42
CA LEU A 7 36.93 -11.67 -15.54
C LEU A 7 35.89 -12.79 -15.44
N ILE A 8 36.31 -14.00 -15.06
CA ILE A 8 35.42 -15.15 -14.84
C ILE A 8 34.43 -14.89 -13.70
N LEU A 9 34.85 -14.23 -12.62
CA LEU A 9 33.95 -13.84 -11.53
C LEU A 9 32.89 -12.83 -11.96
N VAL A 10 33.25 -11.86 -12.80
CA VAL A 10 32.30 -10.87 -13.33
C VAL A 10 31.31 -11.50 -14.31
N LEU A 11 31.75 -12.47 -15.12
CA LEU A 11 30.87 -13.22 -16.03
C LEU A 11 29.99 -14.24 -15.30
N ALA A 12 30.46 -14.84 -14.21
CA ALA A 12 29.71 -15.80 -13.40
C ALA A 12 28.71 -15.13 -12.45
N ALA A 13 28.92 -13.86 -12.09
CA ALA A 13 27.93 -13.01 -11.44
C ALA A 13 26.86 -12.63 -12.47
N GLY A 14 26.02 -13.61 -12.84
CA GLY A 14 24.93 -13.43 -13.79
C GLY A 14 24.17 -12.15 -13.51
N GLN A 15 24.06 -11.29 -14.51
CA GLN A 15 23.23 -10.10 -14.44
C GLN A 15 21.78 -10.56 -14.31
N GLY A 16 21.30 -10.64 -13.07
CA GLY A 16 19.90 -10.87 -12.76
C GLY A 16 19.09 -9.64 -13.18
N PHE A 17 18.90 -9.47 -14.48
CA PHE A 17 17.91 -8.54 -14.99
C PHE A 17 16.55 -9.08 -14.52
N ALA A 18 15.98 -8.44 -13.52
CA ALA A 18 14.57 -8.63 -13.21
C ALA A 18 13.80 -8.29 -14.50
N ALA A 19 13.11 -9.29 -15.06
CA ALA A 19 12.21 -9.05 -16.17
C ALA A 19 11.25 -7.92 -15.78
N GLU A 20 10.98 -7.01 -16.72
CA GLU A 20 10.00 -5.95 -16.48
C GLU A 20 8.66 -6.60 -16.13
N LEU A 21 8.19 -6.33 -14.92
CA LEU A 21 6.95 -6.94 -14.42
C LEU A 21 5.81 -6.45 -15.31
N ASP A 22 5.13 -7.38 -15.97
CA ASP A 22 3.92 -7.07 -16.72
C ASP A 22 2.89 -6.47 -15.74
N ARG A 23 2.61 -5.18 -15.92
CA ARG A 23 1.68 -4.41 -15.07
C ARG A 23 0.25 -4.44 -15.61
N THR A 24 -0.02 -5.24 -16.64
CA THR A 24 -1.36 -5.33 -17.21
C THR A 24 -2.31 -5.98 -16.20
N PRO A 25 -3.44 -5.32 -15.89
CA PRO A 25 -4.44 -5.94 -15.04
C PRO A 25 -5.12 -7.11 -15.79
N LEU A 26 -5.26 -8.25 -15.13
CA LEU A 26 -5.91 -9.44 -15.67
C LEU A 26 -7.41 -9.42 -15.35
N GLU A 27 -8.25 -9.69 -16.34
CA GLU A 27 -9.68 -9.88 -16.12
C GLU A 27 -9.99 -11.33 -15.71
N ALA A 28 -10.73 -11.50 -14.62
CA ALA A 28 -11.16 -12.78 -14.09
C ALA A 28 -12.60 -12.71 -13.57
N ALA A 29 -13.13 -13.83 -13.10
CA ALA A 29 -14.45 -13.90 -12.46
C ALA A 29 -14.33 -14.52 -11.06
N THR A 30 -15.15 -14.05 -10.11
CA THR A 30 -15.33 -14.70 -8.81
C THR A 30 -16.06 -16.04 -8.97
N VAL A 31 -16.12 -16.84 -7.90
CA VAL A 31 -16.87 -18.11 -7.88
C VAL A 31 -18.36 -17.89 -8.20
N ASP A 32 -18.89 -16.74 -7.82
CA ASP A 32 -20.28 -16.32 -8.05
C ASP A 32 -20.48 -15.70 -9.46
N GLY A 33 -19.43 -15.63 -10.28
CA GLY A 33 -19.48 -15.13 -11.66
C GLY A 33 -19.30 -13.62 -11.81
N GLU A 34 -18.95 -12.90 -10.74
CA GLU A 34 -18.76 -11.45 -10.76
C GLU A 34 -17.42 -11.11 -11.42
N LYS A 35 -17.42 -10.15 -12.37
CA LYS A 35 -16.20 -9.76 -13.07
C LYS A 35 -15.27 -8.97 -12.15
N VAL A 36 -14.02 -9.41 -12.07
CA VAL A 36 -12.96 -8.78 -11.28
C VAL A 36 -11.73 -8.49 -12.13
N ARG A 37 -11.00 -7.45 -11.73
CA ARG A 37 -9.71 -7.06 -12.26
C ARG A 37 -8.65 -7.38 -11.23
N LEU A 38 -7.71 -8.25 -11.60
CA LEU A 38 -6.57 -8.66 -10.79
C LEU A 38 -5.37 -7.80 -11.17
N PHE A 39 -4.78 -7.14 -10.18
CA PHE A 39 -3.58 -6.33 -10.37
C PHE A 39 -2.33 -7.17 -10.00
N PRO A 40 -1.19 -6.96 -10.69
CA PRO A 40 0.05 -7.69 -10.42
C PRO A 40 0.65 -7.50 -9.02
N ASN A 41 0.17 -6.52 -8.26
CA ASN A 41 0.54 -6.31 -6.85
C ASN A 41 -0.29 -7.16 -5.87
N GLY A 42 -1.13 -8.08 -6.36
CA GLY A 42 -2.03 -8.90 -5.56
C GLY A 42 -3.32 -8.20 -5.11
N ARG A 43 -3.51 -6.92 -5.48
CA ARG A 43 -4.79 -6.24 -5.31
C ARG A 43 -5.78 -6.74 -6.34
N TRP A 44 -7.06 -6.76 -5.99
CA TRP A 44 -8.12 -6.99 -6.95
C TRP A 44 -9.26 -6.01 -6.72
N GLU A 45 -10.03 -5.75 -7.77
CA GLU A 45 -11.20 -4.87 -7.73
C GLU A 45 -12.33 -5.47 -8.56
N TYR A 46 -13.58 -5.18 -8.20
CA TYR A 46 -14.73 -5.48 -9.05
C TYR A 46 -14.74 -4.56 -10.27
N VAL A 47 -15.11 -5.10 -11.44
CA VAL A 47 -15.30 -4.30 -12.66
C VAL A 47 -16.57 -3.44 -12.55
N ASP A 48 -17.58 -3.94 -11.83
CA ASP A 48 -18.78 -3.17 -11.49
C ASP A 48 -18.49 -2.17 -10.36
N ALA A 49 -18.69 -0.88 -10.65
CA ALA A 49 -18.46 0.21 -9.71
C ALA A 49 -19.42 0.18 -8.50
N ALA A 50 -20.65 -0.32 -8.66
CA ALA A 50 -21.59 -0.45 -7.55
C ALA A 50 -21.12 -1.51 -6.56
N LEU A 51 -20.73 -2.68 -7.08
CA LEU A 51 -20.22 -3.79 -6.29
C LEU A 51 -18.86 -3.45 -5.64
N ALA A 52 -18.00 -2.73 -6.36
CA ALA A 52 -16.74 -2.22 -5.81
C ALA A 52 -16.96 -1.28 -4.61
N ALA A 53 -17.94 -0.37 -4.69
CA ALA A 53 -18.26 0.56 -3.62
C ALA A 53 -18.86 -0.15 -2.40
N GLU A 54 -19.72 -1.16 -2.60
CA GLU A 54 -20.25 -1.98 -1.51
C GLU A 54 -19.16 -2.80 -0.82
N ALA A 55 -18.25 -3.40 -1.59
CA ALA A 55 -17.11 -4.13 -1.06
C ALA A 55 -16.19 -3.22 -0.22
N GLN A 56 -15.95 -1.97 -0.67
CA GLN A 56 -15.17 -0.99 0.10
C GLN A 56 -15.87 -0.59 1.41
N LYS A 57 -17.19 -0.39 1.39
CA LYS A 57 -17.97 -0.10 2.62
C LYS A 57 -17.85 -1.25 3.62
N ARG A 58 -18.05 -2.49 3.15
CA ARG A 58 -17.89 -3.69 4.00
C ARG A 58 -16.46 -3.80 4.53
N ALA A 59 -15.45 -3.54 3.69
CA ALA A 59 -14.05 -3.53 4.11
C ALA A 59 -13.79 -2.52 5.24
N ALA A 60 -14.41 -1.34 5.20
CA ALA A 60 -14.26 -0.31 6.24
C ALA A 60 -14.91 -0.68 7.58
N GLU A 61 -15.85 -1.63 7.61
CA GLU A 61 -16.49 -2.08 8.85
C GLU A 61 -15.57 -2.96 9.71
N TYR A 62 -14.65 -3.71 9.08
CA TYR A 62 -13.72 -4.59 9.79
C TYR A 62 -12.79 -3.81 10.72
N PRO A 63 -12.64 -4.24 11.99
CA PRO A 63 -11.84 -3.52 12.98
C PRO A 63 -10.36 -3.41 12.59
N GLU A 64 -9.85 -4.39 11.85
CA GLU A 64 -8.48 -4.43 11.35
C GLU A 64 -8.17 -3.30 10.35
N ASN A 65 -9.19 -2.88 9.58
CA ASN A 65 -9.06 -1.81 8.60
C ASN A 65 -9.29 -0.41 9.20
N LYS A 66 -9.75 -0.34 10.46
CA LYS A 66 -9.88 0.91 11.23
C LYS A 66 -8.53 1.36 11.77
N THR A 67 -7.60 1.54 10.84
CA THR A 67 -6.30 2.15 11.10
C THR A 67 -6.49 3.61 11.49
N ARG A 68 -5.49 4.18 12.17
CA ARG A 68 -5.54 5.60 12.53
C ARG A 68 -5.76 6.45 11.26
N PRO A 69 -6.64 7.46 11.28
CA PRO A 69 -6.79 8.36 10.15
C PRO A 69 -5.43 9.00 9.82
N ALA A 70 -5.13 9.22 8.55
CA ALA A 70 -3.87 9.85 8.12
C ALA A 70 -3.66 11.24 8.75
N GLU A 71 -4.76 11.93 9.03
CA GLU A 71 -4.75 13.26 9.66
C GLU A 71 -4.58 13.19 11.18
N ALA A 72 -4.83 12.05 11.82
CA ALA A 72 -4.69 11.93 13.28
C ALA A 72 -3.21 12.03 13.69
N GLN A 73 -2.95 12.84 14.72
CA GLN A 73 -1.61 13.08 15.26
C GLN A 73 -1.37 12.24 16.53
N GLY A 74 -0.11 12.04 16.89
CA GLY A 74 0.26 11.26 18.08
C GLY A 74 0.21 9.75 17.85
N GLY A 75 0.61 9.01 18.89
CA GLY A 75 0.83 7.56 18.80
C GLY A 75 2.07 7.22 17.96
N VAL A 76 3.18 6.85 18.60
CA VAL A 76 4.35 6.31 17.90
C VAL A 76 4.39 4.81 18.16
N PHE A 77 4.27 4.00 17.10
CA PHE A 77 4.24 2.53 17.20
C PHE A 77 3.23 1.98 18.23
N GLY A 78 2.04 2.62 18.34
CA GLY A 78 1.01 2.21 19.29
C GLY A 78 1.18 2.75 20.72
N PHE A 79 2.24 3.50 21.00
CA PHE A 79 2.44 4.17 22.29
C PHE A 79 2.00 5.64 22.23
N GLY A 80 1.12 6.03 23.15
CA GLY A 80 0.62 7.39 23.31
C GLY A 80 -0.80 7.60 22.76
N ARG A 81 -1.42 8.72 23.14
CA ARG A 81 -2.79 9.09 22.74
C ARG A 81 -2.84 9.44 21.25
N VAL A 82 -3.85 8.93 20.56
CA VAL A 82 -4.23 9.38 19.22
C VAL A 82 -5.05 10.66 19.36
N VAL A 83 -4.57 11.73 18.74
CA VAL A 83 -5.16 13.06 18.74
C VAL A 83 -5.86 13.25 17.40
N MET A 84 -7.18 13.27 17.43
CA MET A 84 -8.00 13.36 16.23
C MET A 84 -8.06 14.80 15.69
N PRO A 85 -8.27 14.98 14.37
CA PRO A 85 -8.60 16.30 13.83
C PRO A 85 -9.77 16.93 14.57
N GLY A 86 -9.59 18.17 15.04
CA GLY A 86 -10.60 18.88 15.85
C GLY A 86 -10.46 18.70 17.37
N ASP A 87 -9.58 17.82 17.86
CA ASP A 87 -9.22 17.77 19.27
C ASP A 87 -8.51 19.07 19.70
N LYS A 88 -8.69 19.49 20.95
CA LYS A 88 -8.06 20.71 21.50
C LYS A 88 -6.54 20.66 21.38
N ASP A 89 -5.98 19.47 21.55
CA ASP A 89 -4.53 19.25 21.50
C ASP A 89 -4.00 19.11 20.05
N TYR A 90 -4.88 18.99 19.04
CA TYR A 90 -4.52 18.83 17.62
C TYR A 90 -3.78 20.03 17.04
N ASN A 91 -4.13 21.24 17.50
CA ASN A 91 -3.56 22.51 17.03
C ASN A 91 -2.55 23.12 18.02
N ARG A 92 -2.09 22.35 19.01
CA ARG A 92 -1.25 22.85 20.11
C ARG A 92 0.21 22.46 19.88
N GLY A 93 1.00 23.35 19.27
CA GLY A 93 2.46 23.16 19.11
C GLY A 93 3.07 23.84 17.89
N SER A 94 4.31 23.46 17.56
CA SER A 94 5.16 24.04 16.50
C SER A 94 4.69 23.79 15.06
N LEU A 95 3.54 23.15 14.87
CA LEU A 95 2.93 22.84 13.57
C LEU A 95 1.66 23.65 13.29
N ASN A 96 1.29 24.58 14.17
CA ASN A 96 0.17 25.48 13.93
C ASN A 96 0.48 26.43 12.75
N PRO A 97 -0.29 26.41 11.65
CA PRO A 97 -0.08 27.32 10.52
C PRO A 97 -0.19 28.80 10.89
N LYS A 98 -0.88 29.13 11.99
CA LYS A 98 -1.00 30.50 12.52
C LYS A 98 0.20 30.95 13.36
N MET A 99 1.15 30.06 13.64
CA MET A 99 2.40 30.35 14.36
C MET A 99 3.64 30.32 13.44
N ARG A 100 3.46 30.15 12.13
CA ARG A 100 4.49 30.40 11.11
C ARG A 100 4.33 31.78 10.51
#